data_AF-A0A640SIT7-F1
#
_entry.id   AF-A0A640SIT7-F1
#
_cell.length_a   1.000
_cell.length_b   1.000
_cell.length_c   1.000
_cell.angle_alpha   90.00
_cell.angle_beta   90.00
_cell.angle_gamma   90.00
#
_symmetry.space_group_name_H-M   'P 1'
#
loop_
_entity.id
_entity.type
_entity.pdbx_description
1 polymer ?
#
loop_
_entity_poly.entity_id
_entity_poly.type
_entity_poly.pdbx_seq_one_letter_code
_entity_poly.pdbx_strand_id
1 'polypeptide(L)'
;MRSVRAVPIPLDCTDGFNEAYYGRPEMLLDPAARQACSAWSFVDDGARERFTTRLRDDLDSGVWDERFGHLRGQARYEGSLVIVRATPQGQEEHHHGRT
;
A
#
# COMPACT_ATOMS: atom_id res chain seq x y z
N MET A 1 19.14 -21.66 -1.58
CA MET A 1 18.68 -21.02 -0.33
C MET A 1 17.48 -20.11 -0.64
N ARG A 2 16.54 -19.89 0.28
CA ARG A 2 15.44 -18.93 0.10
C ARG A 2 15.68 -17.71 1.00
N SER A 3 15.53 -16.50 0.46
CA SER A 3 15.51 -15.26 1.24
C SER A 3 14.17 -14.54 1.08
N VAL A 4 13.83 -13.72 2.08
CA VAL A 4 12.65 -12.85 2.08
C VAL A 4 13.11 -11.44 2.45
N ARG A 5 12.68 -10.43 1.69
CA ARG A 5 13.04 -9.03 1.94
C ARG A 5 11.80 -8.14 1.81
N ALA A 6 11.61 -7.22 2.76
CA ALA A 6 10.56 -6.21 2.67
C ALA A 6 10.74 -5.31 1.45
N VAL A 7 9.63 -4.88 0.87
CA VAL A 7 9.60 -3.88 -0.21
C VAL A 7 8.83 -2.66 0.29
N PRO A 8 9.55 -1.60 0.69
CA PRO A 8 8.89 -0.38 1.12
C PRO A 8 8.09 0.26 -0.01
N ILE A 9 6.85 0.65 0.29
CA ILE A 9 5.90 1.24 -0.64
C ILE A 9 6.14 2.76 -0.66
N PRO A 10 6.52 3.37 -1.79
CA PRO A 10 6.66 4.82 -1.89
C PRO A 10 5.34 5.56 -1.65
N LEU A 11 5.39 6.75 -1.03
CA LEU A 11 4.21 7.60 -0.84
C LEU A 11 3.47 7.91 -2.14
N ASP A 12 4.21 8.07 -3.23
CA ASP A 12 3.74 8.40 -4.56
C ASP A 12 3.50 7.18 -5.45
N CYS A 13 3.48 5.96 -4.88
CA CYS A 13 3.26 4.72 -5.63
C CYS A 13 1.98 4.80 -6.49
N THR A 14 2.11 4.51 -7.79
CA THR A 14 1.03 4.63 -8.77
C THR A 14 0.41 3.28 -9.18
N ASP A 15 0.89 2.17 -8.61
CA ASP A 15 0.42 0.80 -8.92
C ASP A 15 -1.05 0.60 -8.50
N GLY A 16 -1.47 1.30 -7.44
CA GLY A 16 -2.89 1.44 -7.11
C GLY A 16 -3.50 0.29 -6.29
N PHE A 17 -2.67 -0.54 -5.66
CA PHE A 17 -3.12 -1.48 -4.64
C PHE A 17 -3.41 -0.79 -3.29
N ASN A 18 -4.18 -1.41 -2.39
CA ASN A 18 -4.68 -0.76 -1.16
C ASN A 18 -3.61 -0.01 -0.35
N GLU A 19 -2.48 -0.64 -0.06
CA GLU A 19 -1.42 -0.02 0.75
C GLU A 19 -0.62 1.05 -0.02
N ALA A 20 -0.77 1.18 -1.35
CA ALA A 20 -0.20 2.30 -2.12
C ALA A 20 -0.83 3.66 -1.76
N TYR A 21 -1.96 3.64 -1.05
CA TYR A 21 -2.70 4.82 -0.62
C TYR A 21 -2.50 5.16 0.86
N TYR A 22 -1.55 4.55 1.58
CA TYR A 22 -1.39 4.67 3.04
C TYR A 22 -1.35 6.11 3.56
N GLY A 23 -0.72 7.03 2.82
CA GLY A 23 -0.60 8.46 3.15
C GLY A 23 -1.48 9.37 2.27
N ARG A 24 -2.35 8.77 1.44
CA ARG A 24 -3.28 9.45 0.52
C ARG A 24 -4.65 8.79 0.58
N PRO A 25 -5.29 8.75 1.77
CA PRO A 25 -6.54 8.03 2.00
C PRO A 25 -7.68 8.49 1.06
N GLU A 26 -7.63 9.71 0.54
CA GLU A 26 -8.61 10.26 -0.41
C GLU A 26 -8.72 9.41 -1.68
N MET A 27 -7.63 8.75 -2.10
CA MET A 27 -7.64 7.85 -3.24
C MET A 27 -8.58 6.67 -3.02
N LEU A 28 -8.75 6.22 -1.77
CA LEU A 28 -9.69 5.15 -1.44
C LEU A 28 -11.14 5.62 -1.49
N LEU A 29 -11.45 6.90 -1.73
CA LEU A 29 -12.81 7.38 -1.98
C LEU A 29 -13.26 7.18 -3.44
N ASP A 30 -12.32 7.10 -4.38
CA ASP A 30 -12.58 6.77 -5.78
C ASP A 30 -13.04 5.31 -5.91
N PRO A 31 -14.26 5.06 -6.44
CA PRO A 31 -14.70 3.70 -6.73
C PRO A 31 -13.72 2.91 -7.60
N ALA A 32 -13.08 3.53 -8.60
CA ALA A 32 -12.16 2.85 -9.49
C ALA A 32 -10.91 2.33 -8.75
N ALA A 33 -10.35 3.12 -7.82
CA ALA A 33 -9.22 2.72 -7.00
C ALA A 33 -9.53 1.49 -6.14
N ARG A 34 -10.74 1.43 -5.56
CA ARG A 34 -11.19 0.25 -4.80
C ARG A 34 -11.43 -0.97 -5.69
N GLN A 35 -12.09 -0.79 -6.84
CA GLN A 35 -12.43 -1.89 -7.75
C GLN A 35 -11.20 -2.50 -8.43
N ALA A 36 -10.10 -1.75 -8.58
CA ALA A 36 -8.83 -2.28 -9.06
C ALA A 36 -8.22 -3.33 -8.10
N CYS A 37 -8.64 -3.35 -6.83
CA CYS A 37 -8.17 -4.28 -5.82
C CYS A 37 -9.17 -5.43 -5.62
N SER A 38 -8.82 -6.64 -6.06
CA SER A 38 -9.70 -7.83 -6.05
C SER A 38 -10.32 -8.16 -4.67
N ALA A 39 -9.64 -7.79 -3.58
CA ALA A 39 -10.16 -7.93 -2.22
C ALA A 39 -11.53 -7.23 -2.02
N TRP A 40 -11.75 -6.10 -2.70
CA TRP A 40 -13.01 -5.36 -2.60
C TRP A 40 -14.19 -6.11 -3.20
N SER A 41 -13.98 -7.05 -4.12
CA SER A 41 -15.04 -7.89 -4.70
C SER A 41 -15.74 -8.77 -3.64
N PHE A 42 -15.08 -9.04 -2.51
CA PHE A 42 -15.66 -9.82 -1.40
C PHE A 42 -16.43 -8.98 -0.37
N VAL A 43 -16.35 -7.65 -0.46
CA VAL A 43 -17.03 -6.73 0.46
C VAL A 43 -18.44 -6.45 -0.07
N ASP A 44 -19.47 -6.55 0.76
CA ASP A 44 -20.85 -6.21 0.33
C ASP A 44 -21.04 -4.69 0.11
N ASP A 45 -22.04 -4.32 -0.68
CA ASP A 45 -22.30 -2.92 -1.03
C ASP A 45 -22.56 -2.03 0.19
N GLY A 46 -23.26 -2.54 1.21
CA GLY A 46 -23.52 -1.80 2.43
C GLY A 46 -22.24 -1.52 3.21
N ALA A 47 -21.31 -2.48 3.28
CA ALA A 47 -20.00 -2.27 3.88
C ALA A 47 -19.14 -1.28 3.08
N ARG A 48 -19.19 -1.33 1.74
CA ARG A 48 -18.51 -0.34 0.88
C ARG A 48 -19.04 1.07 1.13
N GLU A 49 -20.35 1.25 1.16
CA GLU A 49 -20.99 2.55 1.42
C GLU A 49 -20.58 3.10 2.80
N ARG A 50 -20.73 2.30 3.86
CA ARG A 50 -20.31 2.68 5.22
C ARG A 50 -18.84 3.07 5.29
N PHE A 51 -17.97 2.34 4.60
CA PHE A 51 -16.55 2.68 4.51
C PHE A 51 -16.37 4.06 3.87
N THR A 52 -17.00 4.33 2.72
CA THR A 52 -16.83 5.61 2.02
C THR A 52 -17.38 6.79 2.81
N THR A 53 -18.54 6.63 3.45
CA THR A 53 -19.17 7.69 4.26
C THR A 53 -18.28 8.01 5.44
N ARG A 54 -17.87 7.00 6.21
CA ARG A 54 -17.01 7.21 7.38
C ARG A 54 -15.67 7.82 7.01
N LEU A 55 -15.06 7.36 5.90
CA LEU A 55 -13.78 7.91 5.46
C LEU A 55 -13.92 9.38 5.04
N ARG A 56 -15.01 9.77 4.37
CA ARG A 56 -15.30 11.18 4.06
C ARG A 56 -15.44 11.99 5.34
N ASP A 57 -16.28 11.54 6.27
CA ASP A 57 -16.52 12.24 7.52
C ASP A 57 -15.24 12.42 8.34
N ASP A 58 -14.39 11.38 8.44
CA ASP A 58 -13.11 11.43 9.16
C ASP A 58 -12.10 12.38 8.48
N LEU A 59 -12.13 12.50 7.14
CA LEU A 59 -11.27 13.43 6.39
C LEU A 59 -11.77 14.87 6.50
N ASP A 60 -13.08 15.09 6.33
CA ASP A 60 -13.70 16.42 6.39
C ASP A 60 -13.60 17.03 7.80
N SER A 61 -13.70 16.20 8.84
CA SER A 61 -13.55 16.63 10.24
C SER A 61 -12.08 16.73 10.70
N GLY A 62 -11.14 16.20 9.93
CA GLY A 62 -9.72 16.13 10.31
C GLY A 62 -9.35 15.02 11.29
N VAL A 63 -10.32 14.20 11.75
CA VAL A 63 -10.07 13.07 12.66
C VAL A 63 -9.05 12.07 12.08
N TRP A 64 -9.08 11.86 10.76
CA TRP A 64 -8.08 11.02 10.11
C TRP A 64 -6.67 11.62 10.25
N ASP A 65 -6.52 12.93 10.05
CA ASP A 65 -5.23 13.61 10.13
C ASP A 65 -4.70 13.69 11.57
N GLU A 66 -5.58 13.90 12.55
CA GLU A 66 -5.20 13.84 13.96
C GLU A 66 -4.60 12.49 14.35
N ARG A 67 -5.16 11.40 13.82
CA ARG A 67 -4.74 10.03 14.16
C ARG A 67 -3.61 9.51 13.28
N PHE A 68 -3.63 9.82 12.00
CA PHE A 68 -2.82 9.18 10.96
C PHE A 68 -2.09 10.19 10.06
N GLY A 69 -2.21 11.49 10.28
CA GLY A 69 -1.59 12.52 9.44
C GLY A 69 -0.08 12.41 9.32
N HIS A 70 0.59 11.80 10.30
CA HIS A 70 2.01 11.47 10.24
C HIS A 70 2.37 10.57 9.03
N LEU A 71 1.43 9.76 8.53
CA LEU A 71 1.63 8.91 7.35
C LEU A 71 1.78 9.73 6.06
N ARG A 72 1.16 10.92 5.97
CA ARG A 72 1.28 11.80 4.80
C ARG A 72 2.71 12.31 4.60
N GLY A 73 3.50 12.39 5.67
CA GLY A 73 4.90 12.81 5.65
C GLY A 73 5.91 11.67 5.51
N GLN A 74 5.47 10.41 5.59
CA GLN A 74 6.37 9.27 5.42
C GLN A 74 6.66 9.05 3.94
N ALA A 75 7.92 9.10 3.54
CA ALA A 75 8.31 8.87 2.14
C ALA A 75 8.08 7.42 1.68
N ARG A 76 8.11 6.47 2.62
CA ARG A 76 7.91 5.04 2.37
C ARG A 76 7.18 4.39 3.53
N TYR A 77 6.35 3.40 3.23
CA TYR A 77 5.65 2.57 4.20
C TYR A 77 6.10 1.11 4.09
N GLU A 78 6.49 0.52 5.22
CA GLU A 78 6.77 -0.93 5.29
C GLU A 78 5.45 -1.68 5.51
N GLY A 79 4.79 -2.02 4.40
CA GLY A 79 3.53 -2.76 4.38
C GLY A 79 3.71 -4.27 4.21
N SER A 80 2.70 -4.93 3.64
CA SER A 80 2.69 -6.40 3.47
C SER A 80 3.60 -6.93 2.36
N LEU A 81 4.14 -6.05 1.50
CA LEU A 81 4.88 -6.44 0.31
C LEU A 81 6.28 -6.99 0.64
N VAL A 82 6.57 -8.21 0.19
CA VAL A 82 7.89 -8.83 0.31
C VAL A 82 8.32 -9.47 -1.00
N ILE A 83 9.63 -9.47 -1.28
CA ILE A 83 10.24 -10.27 -2.33
C ILE A 83 10.76 -11.56 -1.72
N VAL A 84 10.33 -12.68 -2.28
CA VAL A 84 10.88 -14.01 -1.99
C VAL A 84 11.80 -14.40 -3.14
N ARG A 85 13.09 -14.64 -2.85
CA ARG A 85 14.07 -15.09 -3.86
C ARG A 85 14.56 -16.49 -3.50
N ALA A 86 14.50 -17.40 -4.47
CA ALA A 86 15.23 -18.66 -4.42
C ALA A 86 16.56 -18.49 -5.15
N THR A 87 17.67 -18.78 -4.48
CA THR A 87 19.00 -18.84 -5.10
C THR A 87 19.43 -20.31 -5.26
N PRO A 88 19.95 -20.70 -6.44
CA PRO A 88 20.58 -22.01 -6.62
C PRO A 88 21.71 -22.19 -5.61
N GLN A 89 21.94 -23.41 -5.13
CA GLN A 89 23.12 -23.69 -4.33
C GLN A 89 24.35 -23.63 -5.25
N GLY A 90 25.29 -22.71 -4.98
CA GLY A 90 26.58 -22.62 -5.67
C GLY A 90 26.82 -21.41 -6.58
N GLN A 91 25.97 -20.38 -6.58
CA GLN A 91 26.32 -19.11 -7.24
C GLN A 91 26.69 -18.05 -6.19
N GLU A 92 27.99 -17.84 -6.02
CA GLU A 92 28.52 -16.65 -5.35
C GLU A 92 28.10 -15.40 -6.14
N GLU A 93 27.64 -14.38 -5.43
CA GLU A 93 27.18 -13.13 -6.01
C GLU A 93 28.36 -12.41 -6.68
N HIS A 94 28.53 -12.59 -7.99
CA HIS A 94 29.39 -11.71 -8.78
C HIS A 94 28.75 -10.32 -8.84
N HIS A 95 29.17 -9.45 -7.92
CA HIS A 95 28.91 -8.02 -7.98
C HIS A 95 29.55 -7.46 -9.26
N HIS A 96 28.76 -7.29 -10.31
CA HIS A 96 29.19 -6.63 -11.53
C HIS A 96 29.18 -5.11 -11.27
N GLY A 97 30.20 -4.66 -10.54
CA GLY A 97 30.56 -3.24 -10.47
C GLY A 97 30.83 -2.77 -11.89
N ARG A 98 29.99 -1.88 -12.39
CA ARG A 98 30.19 -1.24 -13.69
C ARG A 98 30.81 0.13 -13.41
N THR A 99 32.07 0.25 -13.81
CA THR A 99 32.83 1.49 -14.00
C THR A 99 32.08 2.46 -14.90
#